data_AF-A0AB34SBB7-F1
#
_entry.id   AF-A0AB34SBB7-F1
#
_cell.length_a   1.000
_cell.length_b   1.000
_cell.length_c   1.000
_cell.angle_alpha   90.00
_cell.angle_beta   90.00
_cell.angle_gamma   90.00
#
_symmetry.space_group_name_H-M   'P 1'
#
loop_
_entity.id
_entity.type
_entity.pdbx_description
1 polymer ?
#
loop_
_entity_poly.entity_id
_entity_poly.type
_entity_poly.pdbx_seq_one_letter_code
_entity_poly.pdbx_strand_id
1 'polypeptide(L)'
;MKKILVLLLSGAIFLCACSPKGDHSSPSSIPKPSKQSQASSDSIEQDEKTYASTLDSLKNDTSEGRANLYAFYDIDGNGTKELLTGYDFKGQNYLAAIYYLKQGVSTYLAQSRVASAGGSREVTTIYTDGTVFYAQWHSLSPDAKGYLYQLKSDNSGVEVLKEADFQIAGVDPNSESGQHTVFGTGSKKELDLSSLKWKDIENYQATTSVGNQKIQSGSSQLDLEAIQKGDYSSIEGRWRNGKGSELVFDKNGLVNNDLKLGNNFRMIDSYLQGGVSSGGPGAAILFIPAGVDMSVTADDQTIADASDKKQDRILITQSVVVNNPEVFYYRE
;
A
#
# COMPACT_ATOMS: atom_id res chain seq x y z
N MET A 1 -13.56 -36.84 8.59
CA MET A 1 -14.16 -35.62 8.01
C MET A 1 -14.68 -34.74 9.13
N LYS A 2 -13.86 -33.83 9.65
CA LYS A 2 -14.27 -32.88 10.70
C LYS A 2 -14.34 -31.50 10.07
N LYS A 3 -15.52 -30.89 10.14
CA LYS A 3 -15.85 -29.59 9.58
C LYS A 3 -15.02 -28.50 10.28
N ILE A 4 -14.29 -27.71 9.52
CA ILE A 4 -13.58 -26.52 10.01
C ILE A 4 -14.63 -25.41 10.19
N LEU A 5 -14.88 -25.06 11.44
CA LEU A 5 -15.73 -23.93 11.82
C LEU A 5 -14.89 -22.65 11.67
N VAL A 6 -15.17 -21.88 10.62
CA VAL A 6 -14.64 -20.52 10.44
C VAL A 6 -15.42 -19.60 11.38
N LEU A 7 -14.83 -19.27 12.54
CA LEU A 7 -15.29 -18.13 13.34
C LEU A 7 -14.80 -16.85 12.66
N LEU A 8 -15.69 -16.22 11.91
CA LEU A 8 -15.65 -14.78 11.68
C LEU A 8 -16.18 -14.14 12.98
N LEU A 9 -15.35 -13.37 13.68
CA LEU A 9 -15.83 -12.53 14.77
C LEU A 9 -16.67 -11.41 14.14
N SER A 10 -17.98 -11.63 14.09
CA SER A 10 -18.98 -10.63 13.72
C SER A 10 -19.38 -9.85 14.97
N GLY A 11 -19.15 -8.54 14.98
CA GLY A 11 -19.67 -7.62 15.99
C GLY A 11 -21.17 -7.36 15.79
N ALA A 12 -21.95 -7.98 16.67
CA ALA A 12 -23.25 -7.59 17.23
C ALA A 12 -24.41 -7.08 16.35
N ILE A 13 -25.50 -7.85 16.43
CA ILE A 13 -26.87 -7.65 15.93
C ILE A 13 -27.63 -6.64 16.80
N PHE A 14 -28.40 -5.73 16.18
CA PHE A 14 -29.70 -5.30 16.71
C PHE A 14 -30.73 -5.26 15.56
N LEU A 15 -31.71 -6.17 15.65
CA LEU A 15 -32.96 -6.14 14.88
C LEU A 15 -34.04 -5.46 15.73
N CYS A 16 -34.81 -4.55 15.14
CA CYS A 16 -36.25 -4.47 15.38
C CYS A 16 -36.96 -3.74 14.22
N ALA A 17 -38.15 -4.24 13.89
CA ALA A 17 -38.88 -4.10 12.64
C ALA A 17 -39.77 -2.85 12.55
N CYS A 18 -40.10 -2.44 11.31
CA CYS A 18 -41.46 -2.53 10.70
C CYS A 18 -41.62 -1.55 9.52
N SER A 19 -41.98 -2.08 8.35
CA SER A 19 -42.54 -1.30 7.22
C SER A 19 -44.07 -1.20 7.33
N PRO A 20 -44.68 -0.26 6.60
CA PRO A 20 -45.67 -0.69 5.61
C PRO A 20 -45.51 -0.07 4.23
N LYS A 21 -46.07 -0.80 3.26
CA LYS A 21 -46.13 -0.58 1.80
C LYS A 21 -46.87 0.69 1.39
N GLY A 22 -46.53 1.22 0.21
CA GLY A 22 -47.34 2.12 -0.60
C GLY A 22 -46.95 2.02 -2.08
N ASP A 23 -47.96 1.86 -2.94
CA ASP A 23 -47.88 1.48 -4.36
C ASP A 23 -47.64 2.64 -5.35
N HIS A 24 -47.17 2.25 -6.54
CA HIS A 24 -47.37 2.81 -7.90
C HIS A 24 -47.09 4.30 -8.19
N SER A 25 -46.11 4.55 -9.09
CA SER A 25 -46.31 4.98 -10.50
C SER A 25 -45.13 5.83 -11.03
N SER A 26 -44.56 5.42 -12.18
CA SER A 26 -43.55 6.19 -12.93
C SER A 26 -44.20 7.33 -13.72
N PRO A 27 -43.44 8.40 -14.00
CA PRO A 27 -43.11 8.64 -15.40
C PRO A 27 -41.63 8.92 -15.62
N SER A 28 -41.14 8.32 -16.71
CA SER A 28 -39.84 8.53 -17.32
C SER A 28 -39.59 10.01 -17.62
N SER A 29 -38.62 10.62 -16.94
CA SER A 29 -37.91 11.79 -17.42
C SER A 29 -36.41 11.47 -17.32
N ILE A 30 -35.72 11.47 -18.46
CA ILE A 30 -34.26 11.36 -18.50
C ILE A 30 -33.71 12.64 -17.86
N PRO A 31 -33.04 12.59 -16.69
CA PRO A 31 -32.50 13.78 -16.07
C PRO A 31 -31.28 14.23 -16.88
N LYS A 32 -31.29 15.49 -17.31
CA LYS A 32 -30.10 16.17 -17.82
C LYS A 32 -29.02 16.13 -16.71
N PRO A 33 -27.74 15.83 -17.00
CA PRO A 33 -26.73 15.70 -15.96
C PRO A 33 -26.65 16.99 -15.13
N SER A 34 -26.84 16.87 -13.81
CA SER A 34 -26.72 18.00 -12.90
C SER A 34 -25.23 18.36 -12.76
N LYS A 35 -24.90 19.65 -12.67
CA LYS A 35 -23.51 20.13 -12.47
C LYS A 35 -22.82 19.48 -11.25
N GLN A 36 -23.59 19.05 -10.26
CA GLN A 36 -23.12 18.37 -9.07
C GLN A 36 -22.70 16.92 -9.33
N SER A 37 -23.38 16.23 -10.25
CA SER A 37 -23.00 14.89 -10.71
C SER A 37 -21.69 14.90 -11.49
N GLN A 38 -21.45 15.96 -12.28
CA GLN A 38 -20.26 16.13 -13.10
C GLN A 38 -19.03 16.53 -12.27
N ALA A 39 -19.17 17.45 -11.31
CA ALA A 39 -18.08 17.78 -10.39
C ALA A 39 -17.65 16.59 -9.50
N SER A 40 -18.61 15.71 -9.16
CA SER A 40 -18.32 14.49 -8.39
C SER A 40 -17.55 13.46 -9.21
N SER A 41 -17.89 13.28 -10.50
CA SER A 41 -17.15 12.39 -11.40
C SER A 41 -15.74 12.92 -11.70
N ASP A 42 -15.62 14.23 -11.91
CA ASP A 42 -14.32 14.87 -12.21
C ASP A 42 -13.35 14.74 -11.03
N SER A 43 -13.85 14.81 -9.79
CA SER A 43 -13.03 14.62 -8.58
C SER A 43 -12.53 13.18 -8.42
N ILE A 44 -13.38 12.20 -8.74
CA ILE A 44 -13.01 10.77 -8.65
C ILE A 44 -11.97 10.43 -9.72
N GLU A 45 -12.14 10.94 -10.95
CA GLU A 45 -11.14 10.75 -12.01
C GLU A 45 -9.77 11.34 -11.63
N GLN A 46 -9.73 12.45 -10.87
CA GLN A 46 -8.49 13.04 -10.40
C GLN A 46 -7.82 12.21 -9.31
N ASP A 47 -8.58 11.67 -8.37
CA ASP A 47 -8.07 10.75 -7.34
C ASP A 47 -7.51 9.47 -7.99
N GLU A 48 -8.24 8.91 -8.96
CA GLU A 48 -7.80 7.73 -9.74
C GLU A 48 -6.53 7.96 -10.53
N LYS A 49 -6.32 9.17 -11.07
CA LYS A 49 -5.06 9.54 -11.74
C LYS A 49 -3.91 9.61 -10.75
N THR A 50 -4.17 10.09 -9.55
CA THR A 50 -3.13 10.27 -8.52
C THR A 50 -2.65 8.92 -7.99
N TYR A 51 -3.55 7.94 -7.90
CA TYR A 51 -3.24 6.57 -7.46
C TYR A 51 -3.12 5.56 -8.62
N ALA A 52 -2.93 6.03 -9.85
CA ALA A 52 -2.99 5.19 -11.05
C ALA A 52 -2.01 4.00 -10.99
N SER A 53 -0.75 4.23 -10.58
CA SER A 53 0.26 3.16 -10.47
C SER A 53 -0.17 2.05 -9.48
N THR A 54 -0.77 2.43 -8.36
CA THR A 54 -1.29 1.48 -7.37
C THR A 54 -2.51 0.74 -7.90
N LEU A 55 -3.46 1.45 -8.53
CA LEU A 55 -4.65 0.84 -9.12
C LEU A 55 -4.33 -0.11 -10.28
N ASP A 56 -3.38 0.25 -11.15
CA ASP A 56 -2.87 -0.61 -12.22
C ASP A 56 -2.20 -1.87 -11.65
N SER A 57 -1.39 -1.71 -10.60
CA SER A 57 -0.75 -2.85 -9.92
C SER A 57 -1.80 -3.79 -9.32
N LEU A 58 -2.80 -3.24 -8.62
CA LEU A 58 -3.87 -4.02 -7.99
C LEU A 58 -4.76 -4.71 -9.02
N LYS A 59 -5.04 -4.06 -10.15
CA LYS A 59 -5.83 -4.64 -11.24
C LYS A 59 -5.13 -5.83 -11.89
N ASN A 60 -3.80 -5.79 -11.96
CA ASN A 60 -2.99 -6.85 -12.53
C ASN A 60 -2.53 -7.89 -11.49
N ASP A 61 -2.85 -7.70 -10.20
CA ASP A 61 -2.52 -8.65 -9.15
C ASP A 61 -3.32 -9.96 -9.37
N THR A 62 -2.61 -11.08 -9.31
CA THR A 62 -3.18 -12.43 -9.43
C THR A 62 -3.03 -13.24 -8.15
N SER A 63 -2.54 -12.59 -7.08
CA SER A 63 -2.33 -13.22 -5.79
C SER A 63 -3.64 -13.69 -5.16
N GLU A 64 -3.53 -14.78 -4.39
CA GLU A 64 -4.65 -15.29 -3.61
C GLU A 64 -5.00 -14.30 -2.50
N GLY A 65 -6.27 -13.93 -2.43
CA GLY A 65 -6.76 -12.96 -1.44
C GLY A 65 -6.44 -11.51 -1.78
N ARG A 66 -6.24 -11.17 -3.07
CA ARG A 66 -6.14 -9.77 -3.54
C ARG A 66 -7.45 -9.00 -3.32
N ALA A 67 -7.35 -7.71 -3.03
CA ALA A 67 -8.50 -6.81 -2.98
C ALA A 67 -9.19 -6.74 -4.36
N ASN A 68 -10.52 -6.61 -4.38
CA ASN A 68 -11.31 -6.46 -5.61
C ASN A 68 -12.08 -5.15 -5.68
N LEU A 69 -12.15 -4.40 -4.58
CA LEU A 69 -12.79 -3.09 -4.50
C LEU A 69 -11.79 -1.99 -4.15
N TYR A 70 -12.10 -0.77 -4.58
CA TYR A 70 -11.44 0.45 -4.11
C TYR A 70 -12.43 1.58 -3.85
N ALA A 71 -12.07 2.49 -2.96
CA ALA A 71 -12.78 3.72 -2.65
C ALA A 71 -11.78 4.81 -2.25
N PHE A 72 -12.19 6.07 -2.34
CA PHE A 72 -11.40 7.19 -1.86
C PHE A 72 -12.07 7.85 -0.66
N TYR A 73 -11.29 8.11 0.38
CA TYR A 73 -11.77 8.73 1.61
C TYR A 73 -10.67 9.63 2.19
N ASP A 74 -11.03 10.85 2.59
CA ASP A 74 -10.13 11.81 3.22
C ASP A 74 -10.09 11.51 4.73
N ILE A 75 -9.08 10.74 5.16
CA ILE A 75 -8.95 10.26 6.53
C ILE A 75 -8.63 11.42 7.48
N ASP A 76 -7.73 12.32 7.09
CA ASP A 76 -7.24 13.39 7.96
C ASP A 76 -7.96 14.73 7.76
N GLY A 77 -8.86 14.83 6.78
CA GLY A 77 -9.64 16.02 6.49
C GLY A 77 -8.83 17.12 5.81
N ASN A 78 -7.68 16.80 5.22
CA ASN A 78 -6.80 17.80 4.57
C ASN A 78 -7.26 18.16 3.15
N GLY A 79 -8.27 17.47 2.61
CA GLY A 79 -8.79 17.64 1.26
C GLY A 79 -8.16 16.71 0.22
N THR A 80 -7.10 15.99 0.58
CA THR A 80 -6.49 14.90 -0.20
C THR A 80 -7.12 13.59 0.26
N LYS A 81 -7.62 12.77 -0.67
CA LYS A 81 -8.18 11.48 -0.29
C LYS A 81 -7.12 10.39 -0.29
N GLU A 82 -7.23 9.48 0.67
CA GLU A 82 -6.53 8.20 0.70
C GLU A 82 -7.27 7.18 -0.17
N LEU A 83 -6.48 6.28 -0.78
CA LEU A 83 -6.99 5.11 -1.46
C LEU A 83 -7.22 3.99 -0.44
N LEU A 84 -8.47 3.58 -0.31
CA LEU A 84 -8.87 2.40 0.45
C LEU A 84 -9.14 1.26 -0.51
N THR A 85 -8.58 0.09 -0.25
CA THR A 85 -8.91 -1.14 -0.98
C THR A 85 -9.73 -2.07 -0.11
N GLY A 86 -10.51 -2.96 -0.72
CA GLY A 86 -11.42 -3.81 0.05
C GLY A 86 -11.83 -5.09 -0.66
N TYR A 87 -12.57 -5.90 0.08
CA TYR A 87 -13.22 -7.12 -0.39
C TYR A 87 -14.73 -6.98 -0.24
N ASP A 88 -15.51 -7.42 -1.23
CA ASP A 88 -16.90 -7.80 -0.97
C ASP A 88 -16.94 -9.24 -0.44
N PHE A 89 -17.56 -9.43 0.72
CA PHE A 89 -17.93 -10.76 1.19
C PHE A 89 -19.37 -10.77 1.68
N LYS A 90 -20.24 -11.46 0.93
CA LYS A 90 -21.67 -11.59 1.21
C LYS A 90 -22.40 -10.24 1.28
N GLY A 91 -22.04 -9.29 0.41
CA GLY A 91 -22.67 -7.97 0.36
C GLY A 91 -22.22 -7.03 1.47
N GLN A 92 -21.09 -7.34 2.12
CA GLN A 92 -20.44 -6.47 3.10
C GLN A 92 -19.02 -6.19 2.64
N ASN A 93 -18.62 -4.92 2.73
CA ASN A 93 -17.28 -4.47 2.35
C ASN A 93 -16.35 -4.56 3.56
N TYR A 94 -15.20 -5.18 3.36
CA TYR A 94 -14.13 -5.30 4.35
C TYR A 94 -12.91 -4.54 3.86
N LEU A 95 -12.29 -3.76 4.74
CA LEU A 95 -11.07 -3.01 4.43
C LEU A 95 -9.89 -3.96 4.25
N ALA A 96 -9.22 -3.86 3.11
CA ALA A 96 -8.07 -4.67 2.74
C ALA A 96 -6.75 -3.94 3.00
N ALA A 97 -6.56 -2.76 2.43
CA ALA A 97 -5.38 -1.93 2.66
C ALA A 97 -5.69 -0.44 2.51
N ILE A 98 -4.79 0.37 3.07
CA ILE A 98 -4.83 1.84 3.00
C ILE A 98 -3.55 2.31 2.32
N TYR A 99 -3.71 3.20 1.34
CA TYR A 99 -2.62 3.92 0.70
C TYR A 99 -2.87 5.42 0.82
N TYR A 100 -1.84 6.18 1.16
CA TYR A 100 -1.89 7.63 1.31
C TYR A 100 -0.86 8.29 0.39
N LEU A 101 -0.96 9.60 0.18
CA LEU A 101 0.07 10.34 -0.54
C LEU A 101 1.16 10.81 0.41
N LYS A 102 2.38 10.32 0.22
CA LYS A 102 3.57 10.89 0.82
C LYS A 102 4.27 11.77 -0.20
N GLN A 103 4.16 13.08 -0.05
CA GLN A 103 4.74 14.08 -0.96
C GLN A 103 4.32 13.86 -2.42
N GLY A 104 3.05 13.49 -2.63
CA GLY A 104 2.46 13.22 -3.94
C GLY A 104 2.67 11.80 -4.48
N VAL A 105 3.32 10.92 -3.72
CA VAL A 105 3.55 9.52 -4.10
C VAL A 105 2.62 8.60 -3.30
N SER A 106 1.86 7.76 -4.01
CA SER A 106 1.05 6.70 -3.37
C SER A 106 1.94 5.77 -2.55
N THR A 107 1.66 5.67 -1.26
CA THR A 107 2.47 5.00 -0.25
C THR A 107 1.58 4.09 0.60
N TYR A 108 2.01 2.86 0.82
CA TYR A 108 1.30 1.91 1.67
C TYR A 108 1.32 2.36 3.14
N LEU A 109 0.19 2.20 3.85
CA LEU A 109 0.09 2.46 5.29
C LEU A 109 -0.10 1.19 6.10
N ALA A 110 -1.22 0.49 5.88
CA ALA A 110 -1.66 -0.62 6.72
C ALA A 110 -2.62 -1.53 5.96
N GLN A 111 -2.79 -2.76 6.44
CA GLN A 111 -3.69 -3.75 5.84
C GLN A 111 -4.43 -4.61 6.87
N SER A 112 -5.53 -5.21 6.41
CA SER A 112 -6.17 -6.35 7.08
C SER A 112 -5.92 -7.60 6.26
N ARG A 113 -5.37 -8.63 6.90
CA ARG A 113 -5.00 -9.87 6.22
C ARG A 113 -5.14 -11.09 7.11
N VAL A 114 -5.63 -12.16 6.51
CA VAL A 114 -5.74 -13.48 7.12
C VAL A 114 -4.96 -14.44 6.24
N ALA A 115 -3.81 -14.92 6.70
CA ALA A 115 -3.02 -15.88 5.92
C ALA A 115 -3.80 -17.18 5.72
N SER A 116 -3.71 -17.75 4.50
CA SER A 116 -4.32 -19.04 4.13
C SER A 116 -3.70 -20.22 4.87
N ALA A 117 -2.43 -20.11 5.26
CA ALA A 117 -1.71 -21.05 6.12
C ALA A 117 -0.80 -20.31 7.11
N GLY A 118 -0.48 -20.94 8.24
CA GLY A 118 0.53 -20.43 9.18
C GLY A 118 0.06 -19.32 10.13
N GLY A 119 -1.25 -19.13 10.30
CA GLY A 119 -1.81 -18.41 11.44
C GLY A 119 -1.56 -16.89 11.52
N SER A 120 -0.81 -16.27 10.60
CA SER A 120 -0.61 -14.81 10.61
C SER A 120 -1.92 -14.06 10.39
N ARG A 121 -2.11 -12.97 11.16
CA ARG A 121 -3.28 -12.11 11.13
C ARG A 121 -2.87 -10.66 11.23
N GLU A 122 -3.56 -9.82 10.48
CA GLU A 122 -3.40 -8.38 10.47
C GLU A 122 -4.79 -7.75 10.41
N VAL A 123 -4.97 -6.62 11.09
CA VAL A 123 -6.21 -5.84 11.03
C VAL A 123 -5.86 -4.37 10.97
N THR A 124 -6.61 -3.62 10.16
CA THR A 124 -6.58 -2.18 10.16
C THR A 124 -7.99 -1.62 10.34
N THR A 125 -8.11 -0.57 11.15
CA THR A 125 -9.37 0.11 11.47
C THR A 125 -9.16 1.62 11.33
N ILE A 126 -10.06 2.29 10.63
CA ILE A 126 -10.06 3.75 10.49
C ILE A 126 -11.10 4.31 11.46
N TYR A 127 -10.74 5.31 12.24
CA TYR A 127 -11.67 6.02 13.12
C TYR A 127 -12.07 7.36 12.52
N THR A 128 -13.28 7.83 12.83
CA THR A 128 -13.82 9.09 12.28
C THR A 128 -13.11 10.35 12.79
N ASP A 129 -12.20 10.21 13.76
CA ASP A 129 -11.32 11.30 14.21
C ASP A 129 -10.01 11.38 13.42
N GLY A 130 -9.87 10.56 12.37
CA GLY A 130 -8.72 10.54 11.47
C GLY A 130 -7.56 9.67 11.94
N THR A 131 -7.69 8.98 13.08
CA THR A 131 -6.68 8.00 13.50
C THR A 131 -6.88 6.65 12.82
N VAL A 132 -5.78 5.96 12.54
CA VAL A 132 -5.76 4.61 11.95
C VAL A 132 -5.09 3.65 12.91
N PHE A 133 -5.79 2.61 13.33
CA PHE A 133 -5.22 1.53 14.12
C PHE A 133 -4.81 0.37 13.22
N TYR A 134 -3.61 -0.16 13.44
CA TYR A 134 -3.10 -1.37 12.78
C TYR A 134 -2.58 -2.34 13.84
N ALA A 135 -2.84 -3.64 13.67
CA ALA A 135 -2.23 -4.66 14.51
C ALA A 135 -1.90 -5.92 13.73
N GLN A 136 -0.87 -6.61 14.21
CA GLN A 136 -0.43 -7.90 13.70
C GLN A 136 -0.30 -8.92 14.85
N TRP A 137 -0.72 -10.15 14.61
CA TRP A 137 -0.63 -11.24 15.58
C TRP A 137 -0.63 -12.60 14.91
N HIS A 138 -0.39 -13.64 15.71
CA HIS A 138 -0.51 -15.02 15.28
C HIS A 138 -1.76 -15.65 15.89
N SER A 139 -2.53 -16.41 15.11
CA SER A 139 -3.86 -16.93 15.50
C SER A 139 -3.85 -17.90 16.69
N LEU A 140 -2.69 -18.45 17.03
CA LEU A 140 -2.51 -19.33 18.21
C LEU A 140 -2.01 -18.57 19.44
N SER A 141 -1.82 -17.26 19.34
CA SER A 141 -1.39 -16.39 20.43
C SER A 141 -2.45 -15.31 20.69
N PRO A 142 -2.76 -15.01 21.96
CA PRO A 142 -3.53 -13.82 22.30
C PRO A 142 -2.73 -12.54 22.08
N ASP A 143 -1.39 -12.61 22.09
CA ASP A 143 -0.51 -11.46 22.07
C ASP A 143 -0.37 -10.88 20.65
N ALA A 144 -0.45 -9.56 20.57
CA ALA A 144 -0.44 -8.78 19.35
C ALA A 144 0.46 -7.56 19.49
N LYS A 145 1.04 -7.13 18.37
CA LYS A 145 1.74 -5.85 18.25
C LYS A 145 0.82 -4.86 17.55
N GLY A 146 0.55 -3.72 18.16
CA GLY A 146 -0.36 -2.70 17.63
C GLY A 146 0.28 -1.33 17.47
N TYR A 147 -0.29 -0.55 16.57
CA TYR A 147 0.12 0.79 16.19
C TYR A 147 -1.12 1.69 16.05
N LEU A 148 -1.04 2.92 16.55
CA LEU A 148 -2.02 3.97 16.28
C LEU A 148 -1.34 5.09 15.51
N TYR A 149 -1.83 5.34 14.30
CA TYR A 149 -1.29 6.28 13.34
C TYR A 149 -2.16 7.54 13.21
N GLN A 150 -1.52 8.64 12.86
CA GLN A 150 -2.15 9.87 12.39
C GLN A 150 -1.45 10.31 11.10
N LEU A 151 -2.21 10.52 10.02
CA LEU A 151 -1.65 11.13 8.81
C LEU A 151 -1.33 12.59 9.08
N LYS A 152 -0.20 13.05 8.55
CA LYS A 152 0.17 14.47 8.61
C LYS A 152 -0.55 15.22 7.51
N SER A 153 -1.26 16.28 7.88
CA SER A 153 -2.10 17.08 6.97
C SER A 153 -1.34 17.79 5.85
N ASP A 154 -0.01 17.81 5.89
CA ASP A 154 0.86 18.31 4.82
C ASP A 154 1.30 17.22 3.83
N ASN A 155 0.74 16.01 3.95
CA ASN A 155 1.10 14.83 3.18
C ASN A 155 2.59 14.44 3.30
N SER A 156 3.31 14.86 4.34
CA SER A 156 4.74 14.54 4.50
C SER A 156 5.00 13.11 4.98
N GLY A 157 3.98 12.44 5.52
CA GLY A 157 4.10 11.10 6.09
C GLY A 157 3.04 10.81 7.15
N VAL A 158 3.38 9.90 8.06
CA VAL A 158 2.54 9.47 9.17
C VAL A 158 3.27 9.69 10.48
N GLU A 159 2.52 10.05 11.53
CA GLU A 159 2.97 10.05 12.91
C GLU A 159 2.49 8.77 13.61
N VAL A 160 3.38 8.12 14.37
CA VAL A 160 3.03 6.98 15.22
C VAL A 160 2.67 7.52 16.60
N LEU A 161 1.38 7.69 16.87
CA LEU A 161 0.88 8.17 18.15
C LEU A 161 1.13 7.16 19.27
N LYS A 162 1.10 5.87 18.94
CA LYS A 162 1.38 4.80 19.90
C LYS A 162 1.84 3.52 19.22
N GLU A 163 2.83 2.87 19.81
CA GLU A 163 3.22 1.50 19.53
C GLU A 163 3.20 0.72 20.85
N ALA A 164 2.51 -0.42 20.90
CA ALA A 164 2.43 -1.22 22.12
C ALA A 164 2.11 -2.68 21.84
N ASP A 165 2.54 -3.55 22.75
CA ASP A 165 2.04 -4.92 22.83
C ASP A 165 0.70 -4.93 23.58
N PHE A 166 -0.23 -5.77 23.14
CA PHE A 166 -1.55 -5.93 23.75
C PHE A 166 -2.09 -7.34 23.48
N GLN A 167 -3.24 -7.68 24.03
CA GLN A 167 -3.93 -8.94 23.79
C GLN A 167 -5.19 -8.71 22.97
N ILE A 168 -5.36 -9.48 21.90
CA ILE A 168 -6.47 -9.35 20.95
C ILE A 168 -7.41 -10.55 20.95
N ALA A 169 -6.91 -11.76 21.16
CA ALA A 169 -7.72 -12.98 21.11
C ALA A 169 -8.02 -13.51 22.51
N GLY A 170 -9.29 -13.83 22.78
CA GLY A 170 -9.71 -14.46 24.05
C GLY A 170 -9.72 -13.52 25.27
N VAL A 171 -9.59 -12.22 25.06
CA VAL A 171 -9.63 -11.20 26.12
C VAL A 171 -10.71 -10.15 25.84
N ASP A 172 -11.26 -9.55 26.89
CA ASP A 172 -12.15 -8.39 26.75
C ASP A 172 -11.33 -7.21 26.19
N PRO A 173 -11.77 -6.55 25.09
CA PRO A 173 -11.04 -5.42 24.54
C PRO A 173 -10.91 -4.24 25.54
N ASN A 174 -11.76 -4.17 26.57
CA ASN A 174 -11.70 -3.16 27.65
C ASN A 174 -10.88 -3.61 28.88
N SER A 175 -10.30 -4.81 28.86
CA SER A 175 -9.35 -5.23 29.90
C SER A 175 -8.06 -4.38 29.84
N GLU A 176 -7.24 -4.42 30.89
CA GLU A 176 -5.98 -3.65 30.94
C GLU A 176 -5.04 -3.97 29.78
N SER A 177 -5.02 -5.22 29.32
CA SER A 177 -4.24 -5.67 28.15
C SER A 177 -5.02 -5.59 26.83
N GLY A 178 -6.31 -5.23 26.85
CA GLY A 178 -7.15 -5.17 25.66
C GLY A 178 -6.91 -3.93 24.80
N GLN A 179 -7.26 -4.04 23.51
CA GLN A 179 -7.06 -2.99 22.52
C GLN A 179 -7.62 -1.62 22.95
N HIS A 180 -8.84 -1.57 23.48
CA HIS A 180 -9.51 -0.32 23.81
C HIS A 180 -8.78 0.43 24.92
N THR A 181 -8.28 -0.29 25.92
CA THR A 181 -7.54 0.31 27.03
C THR A 181 -6.13 0.69 26.60
N VAL A 182 -5.42 -0.21 25.91
CA VAL A 182 -4.03 0.04 25.51
C VAL A 182 -3.96 1.17 24.50
N PHE A 183 -4.84 1.23 23.49
CA PHE A 183 -4.78 2.24 22.43
C PHE A 183 -5.79 3.37 22.59
N GLY A 184 -6.60 3.37 23.64
CA GLY A 184 -7.64 4.38 23.85
C GLY A 184 -8.72 4.35 22.77
N THR A 185 -8.98 3.20 22.15
CA THR A 185 -9.90 3.08 21.01
C THR A 185 -11.35 2.82 21.42
N GLY A 186 -11.64 2.50 22.69
CA GLY A 186 -12.98 2.09 23.13
C GLY A 186 -14.07 3.15 23.02
N SER A 187 -13.71 4.43 22.99
CA SER A 187 -14.65 5.54 22.75
C SER A 187 -14.61 6.08 21.32
N LYS A 188 -13.70 5.58 20.48
CA LYS A 188 -13.58 6.04 19.10
C LYS A 188 -14.66 5.40 18.24
N LYS A 189 -15.18 6.16 17.28
CA LYS A 189 -16.16 5.67 16.32
C LYS A 189 -15.43 5.21 15.06
N GLU A 190 -15.65 3.96 14.67
CA GLU A 190 -15.11 3.43 13.42
C GLU A 190 -15.78 4.06 12.20
N LEU A 191 -15.02 4.19 11.11
CA LEU A 191 -15.54 4.59 9.81
C LEU A 191 -16.54 3.53 9.31
N ASP A 192 -17.73 3.99 8.94
CA ASP A 192 -18.73 3.13 8.31
C ASP A 192 -18.35 2.87 6.84
N LEU A 193 -17.74 1.71 6.58
CA LEU A 193 -17.32 1.31 5.23
C LEU A 193 -18.48 1.18 4.24
N SER A 194 -19.72 0.97 4.72
CA SER A 194 -20.90 0.88 3.84
C SER A 194 -21.32 2.23 3.27
N SER A 195 -20.89 3.33 3.89
CA SER A 195 -21.14 4.69 3.42
C SER A 195 -20.24 5.11 2.26
N LEU A 196 -19.17 4.36 2.00
CA LEU A 196 -18.20 4.67 0.95
C LEU A 196 -18.70 4.24 -0.43
N LYS A 197 -18.28 4.98 -1.46
CA LYS A 197 -18.57 4.67 -2.86
C LYS A 197 -17.52 3.71 -3.43
N TRP A 198 -17.70 2.42 -3.15
CA TRP A 198 -16.82 1.38 -3.66
C TRP A 198 -16.98 1.17 -5.17
N LYS A 199 -15.87 0.91 -5.84
CA LYS A 199 -15.77 0.56 -7.26
C LYS A 199 -14.99 -0.74 -7.41
N ASP A 200 -15.34 -1.56 -8.39
CA ASP A 200 -14.55 -2.73 -8.73
C ASP A 200 -13.21 -2.31 -9.35
N ILE A 201 -12.11 -2.88 -8.85
CA ILE A 201 -10.77 -2.68 -9.39
C ILE A 201 -10.71 -3.16 -10.86
N GLU A 202 -11.43 -4.23 -11.22
CA GLU A 202 -11.46 -4.71 -12.61
C GLU A 202 -12.09 -3.69 -13.58
N ASN A 203 -13.02 -2.88 -13.08
CA ASN A 203 -13.70 -1.83 -13.84
C ASN A 203 -12.88 -0.52 -13.89
N TYR A 204 -11.77 -0.42 -13.15
CA TYR A 204 -10.83 0.68 -13.32
C TYR A 204 -10.29 0.66 -14.76
N GLN A 205 -10.51 1.76 -15.47
CA GLN A 205 -9.93 1.98 -16.78
C GLN A 205 -8.82 2.99 -16.61
N ALA A 206 -7.59 2.59 -16.92
CA ALA A 206 -6.47 3.50 -17.03
C ALA A 206 -6.87 4.56 -18.07
N THR A 207 -7.30 5.74 -17.59
CA THR A 207 -7.42 6.89 -18.48
C THR A 207 -6.00 7.20 -18.90
N THR A 208 -5.75 7.16 -20.20
CA THR A 208 -4.42 7.25 -20.79
C THR A 208 -3.70 8.45 -20.19
N SER A 209 -2.72 8.15 -19.32
CA SER A 209 -1.62 9.01 -18.91
C SER A 209 -1.97 10.50 -18.76
N VAL A 210 -2.52 10.89 -17.60
CA VAL A 210 -2.14 12.22 -17.10
C VAL A 210 -0.70 12.08 -16.68
N GLY A 211 0.16 12.72 -17.48
CA GLY A 211 1.60 12.63 -17.35
C GLY A 211 2.00 12.74 -15.89
N ASN A 212 2.86 11.80 -15.49
CA ASN A 212 3.78 11.93 -14.37
C ASN A 212 4.00 13.42 -14.15
N GLN A 213 3.55 13.94 -13.01
CA GLN A 213 3.99 15.26 -12.57
C GLN A 213 5.51 15.17 -12.61
N LYS A 214 6.04 15.81 -13.64
CA LYS A 214 7.45 15.86 -13.97
C LYS A 214 8.05 16.67 -12.84
N ILE A 215 8.42 16.01 -11.74
CA ILE A 215 9.44 16.53 -10.86
C ILE A 215 10.66 16.63 -11.75
N GLN A 216 10.90 17.86 -12.18
CA GLN A 216 11.84 18.21 -13.22
C GLN A 216 13.25 17.96 -12.69
N SER A 217 13.76 16.73 -12.87
CA SER A 217 15.18 16.35 -12.76
C SER A 217 15.37 14.91 -13.27
N GLY A 218 15.89 14.76 -14.50
CA GLY A 218 16.26 13.47 -15.12
C GLY A 218 15.08 12.63 -15.60
N SER A 219 14.97 12.36 -16.91
CA SER A 219 14.00 11.36 -17.39
C SER A 219 14.53 9.97 -17.02
N SER A 220 13.98 9.35 -15.97
CA SER A 220 14.25 7.94 -15.65
C SER A 220 14.06 7.06 -16.89
N GLN A 221 15.00 6.16 -17.13
CA GLN A 221 14.94 5.16 -18.19
C GLN A 221 14.56 3.78 -17.67
N LEU A 222 14.43 3.61 -16.34
CA LEU A 222 13.98 2.35 -15.75
C LEU A 222 12.51 2.08 -16.05
N ASP A 223 12.23 0.88 -16.56
CA ASP A 223 10.90 0.30 -16.64
C ASP A 223 10.79 -0.78 -15.56
N LEU A 224 10.31 -0.38 -14.38
CA LEU A 224 10.24 -1.25 -13.21
C LEU A 224 9.26 -2.41 -13.40
N GLU A 225 8.17 -2.19 -14.15
CA GLU A 225 7.19 -3.25 -14.41
C GLU A 225 7.75 -4.32 -15.35
N ALA A 226 8.50 -3.90 -16.39
CA ALA A 226 9.21 -4.81 -17.27
C ALA A 226 10.21 -5.66 -16.47
N ILE A 227 11.04 -5.01 -15.63
CA ILE A 227 12.03 -5.71 -14.79
C ILE A 227 11.34 -6.71 -13.86
N GLN A 228 10.21 -6.34 -13.24
CA GLN A 228 9.45 -7.23 -12.37
C GLN A 228 8.95 -8.49 -13.08
N LYS A 229 8.60 -8.37 -14.37
CA LYS A 229 8.16 -9.48 -15.24
C LYS A 229 9.32 -10.24 -15.87
N GLY A 230 10.57 -9.86 -15.57
CA GLY A 230 11.79 -10.49 -16.09
C GLY A 230 12.25 -9.94 -17.45
N ASP A 231 11.72 -8.80 -17.89
CA ASP A 231 12.23 -8.07 -19.04
C ASP A 231 13.22 -7.00 -18.55
N TYR A 232 14.51 -7.24 -18.82
CA TYR A 232 15.61 -6.40 -18.35
C TYR A 232 16.10 -5.39 -19.39
N SER A 233 15.37 -5.21 -20.50
CA SER A 233 15.76 -4.30 -21.59
C SER A 233 16.05 -2.87 -21.12
N SER A 234 15.28 -2.36 -20.16
CA SER A 234 15.45 -1.00 -19.62
C SER A 234 16.74 -0.81 -18.79
N ILE A 235 17.32 -1.90 -18.27
CA ILE A 235 18.54 -1.90 -17.44
C ILE A 235 19.76 -2.44 -18.18
N GLU A 236 19.63 -2.82 -19.45
CA GLU A 236 20.75 -3.31 -20.26
C GLU A 236 21.94 -2.35 -20.22
N GLY A 237 23.14 -2.94 -20.17
CA GLY A 237 24.39 -2.21 -20.15
C GLY A 237 25.21 -2.44 -18.89
N ARG A 238 26.26 -1.63 -18.75
CA ARG A 238 27.17 -1.67 -17.60
C ARG A 238 26.75 -0.62 -16.59
N TRP A 239 26.81 -1.00 -15.33
CA TRP A 239 26.57 -0.14 -14.20
C TRP A 239 27.79 -0.22 -13.29
N ARG A 240 28.33 0.92 -12.87
CA ARG A 240 29.49 0.99 -11.97
C ARG A 240 29.15 1.81 -10.73
N ASN A 241 29.63 1.37 -9.58
CA ASN A 241 29.60 2.16 -8.36
C ASN A 241 30.92 2.91 -8.12
N GLY A 242 30.94 3.83 -7.17
CA GLY A 242 32.14 4.64 -6.88
C GLY A 242 33.35 3.83 -6.36
N LYS A 243 33.11 2.61 -5.85
CA LYS A 243 34.16 1.65 -5.46
C LYS A 243 34.76 0.86 -6.63
N GLY A 244 34.30 1.09 -7.86
CA GLY A 244 34.77 0.41 -9.07
C GLY A 244 34.16 -0.97 -9.31
N SER A 245 33.18 -1.40 -8.50
CA SER A 245 32.44 -2.65 -8.75
C SER A 245 31.47 -2.47 -9.91
N GLU A 246 31.27 -3.54 -10.68
CA GLU A 246 30.45 -3.51 -11.90
C GLU A 246 29.28 -4.50 -11.85
N LEU A 247 28.14 -4.10 -12.41
CA LEU A 247 27.04 -4.98 -12.81
C LEU A 247 26.87 -4.87 -14.33
N VAL A 248 26.65 -5.99 -14.99
CA VAL A 248 26.38 -6.03 -16.43
C VAL A 248 25.08 -6.77 -16.66
N PHE A 249 24.12 -6.08 -17.26
CA PHE A 249 22.83 -6.65 -17.63
C PHE A 249 22.73 -6.86 -19.13
N ASP A 250 22.17 -8.01 -19.52
CA ASP A 250 21.63 -8.24 -20.85
C ASP A 250 20.10 -8.47 -20.76
N LYS A 251 19.46 -8.72 -21.90
CA LYS A 251 18.02 -9.04 -21.99
C LYS A 251 17.54 -10.19 -21.09
N ASN A 252 18.44 -11.05 -20.62
CA ASN A 252 18.14 -12.22 -19.78
C ASN A 252 18.45 -11.96 -18.29
N GLY A 253 19.03 -10.81 -17.94
CA GLY A 253 19.30 -10.39 -16.57
C GLY A 253 20.78 -10.11 -16.32
N LEU A 254 21.22 -10.34 -15.08
CA LEU A 254 22.59 -10.09 -14.65
C LEU A 254 23.54 -11.17 -15.18
N VAL A 255 24.62 -10.76 -15.86
CA VAL A 255 25.52 -11.68 -16.59
C VAL A 255 26.97 -11.68 -16.11
N ASN A 256 27.29 -10.96 -15.02
CA ASN A 256 28.65 -10.90 -14.48
C ASN A 256 28.73 -11.26 -12.98
N ASN A 257 29.95 -11.58 -12.53
CA ASN A 257 30.31 -11.84 -11.12
C ASN A 257 29.62 -13.04 -10.45
N ASP A 258 29.18 -14.03 -11.22
CA ASP A 258 28.41 -15.21 -10.77
C ASP A 258 27.11 -14.87 -10.03
N LEU A 259 26.73 -13.59 -9.99
CA LEU A 259 25.52 -13.10 -9.35
C LEU A 259 24.32 -13.41 -10.23
N LYS A 260 23.23 -13.84 -9.59
CA LYS A 260 21.96 -14.14 -10.21
C LYS A 260 20.85 -13.40 -9.50
N LEU A 261 19.97 -12.80 -10.29
CA LEU A 261 18.72 -12.24 -9.80
C LEU A 261 17.81 -13.36 -9.30
N GLY A 262 17.12 -13.12 -8.19
CA GLY A 262 16.01 -13.94 -7.75
C GLY A 262 14.73 -13.58 -8.50
N ASN A 263 13.71 -14.44 -8.40
CA ASN A 263 12.48 -14.33 -9.19
C ASN A 263 11.37 -13.56 -8.47
N ASN A 264 11.61 -13.06 -7.25
CA ASN A 264 10.59 -12.48 -6.37
C ASN A 264 10.77 -10.95 -6.27
N PHE A 265 10.54 -10.26 -7.38
CA PHE A 265 10.55 -8.80 -7.40
C PHE A 265 9.26 -8.22 -6.81
N ARG A 266 9.40 -7.21 -5.96
CA ARG A 266 8.30 -6.49 -5.31
C ARG A 266 8.51 -5.00 -5.49
N MET A 267 7.45 -4.31 -5.93
CA MET A 267 7.41 -2.85 -5.90
C MET A 267 7.31 -2.40 -4.44
N ILE A 268 8.19 -1.48 -4.05
CA ILE A 268 8.19 -0.81 -2.73
C ILE A 268 8.17 0.69 -3.02
N ASP A 269 7.06 1.35 -2.70
CA ASP A 269 6.82 2.76 -2.99
C ASP A 269 7.08 3.12 -4.47
N SER A 270 8.25 3.68 -4.78
CA SER A 270 8.66 4.11 -6.13
C SER A 270 9.90 3.38 -6.67
N TYR A 271 10.33 2.28 -6.04
CA TYR A 271 11.46 1.47 -6.49
C TYR A 271 11.11 -0.01 -6.51
N LEU A 272 11.87 -0.79 -7.27
CA LEU A 272 11.68 -2.25 -7.32
C LEU A 272 12.74 -2.94 -6.47
N GLN A 273 12.32 -3.83 -5.57
CA GLN A 273 13.20 -4.64 -4.74
C GLN A 273 13.15 -6.10 -5.14
N GLY A 274 14.30 -6.75 -5.26
CA GLY A 274 14.43 -8.20 -5.43
C GLY A 274 15.60 -8.77 -4.66
N GLY A 275 15.92 -10.04 -4.92
CA GLY A 275 17.09 -10.71 -4.37
C GLY A 275 18.20 -10.86 -5.40
N VAL A 276 19.45 -10.88 -4.95
CA VAL A 276 20.63 -11.23 -5.76
C VAL A 276 21.55 -12.15 -4.97
N SER A 277 22.12 -13.18 -5.59
CA SER A 277 23.03 -14.13 -4.92
C SER A 277 23.99 -14.81 -5.89
N SER A 278 25.09 -15.36 -5.40
CA SER A 278 26.03 -16.21 -6.18
C SER A 278 25.96 -17.69 -5.79
N GLY A 279 24.79 -18.18 -5.34
CA GLY A 279 24.61 -19.57 -4.89
C GLY A 279 24.79 -19.82 -3.38
N GLY A 280 24.91 -18.76 -2.58
CA GLY A 280 24.92 -18.77 -1.11
C GLY A 280 23.91 -17.76 -0.52
N PRO A 281 24.09 -17.30 0.73
CA PRO A 281 23.27 -16.23 1.30
C PRO A 281 23.23 -15.00 0.39
N GLY A 282 22.03 -14.52 0.06
CA GLY A 282 21.81 -13.42 -0.88
C GLY A 282 21.83 -12.03 -0.24
N ALA A 283 21.73 -11.01 -1.08
CA ALA A 283 21.47 -9.62 -0.71
C ALA A 283 20.19 -9.12 -1.40
N ALA A 284 19.65 -7.99 -0.95
CA ALA A 284 18.64 -7.26 -1.71
C ALA A 284 19.31 -6.52 -2.88
N ILE A 285 18.59 -6.42 -3.99
CA ILE A 285 18.91 -5.51 -5.10
C ILE A 285 17.72 -4.57 -5.31
N LEU A 286 17.99 -3.28 -5.40
CA LEU A 286 17.00 -2.22 -5.55
C LEU A 286 17.24 -1.53 -6.90
N PHE A 287 16.19 -1.36 -7.69
CA PHE A 287 16.16 -0.55 -8.91
C PHE A 287 15.40 0.73 -8.62
N ILE A 288 16.13 1.84 -8.60
CA ILE A 288 15.66 3.11 -8.05
C ILE A 288 15.67 4.16 -9.19
N PRO A 289 14.49 4.55 -9.70
CA PRO A 289 14.37 5.58 -10.74
C PRO A 289 15.02 6.90 -10.36
N ALA A 290 15.43 7.68 -11.37
CA ALA A 290 15.75 9.09 -11.20
C ALA A 290 14.57 9.82 -10.51
N GLY A 291 14.91 10.67 -9.55
CA GLY A 291 13.97 11.47 -8.75
C GLY A 291 13.52 10.81 -7.45
N VAL A 292 13.71 9.49 -7.27
CA VAL A 292 13.24 8.77 -6.08
C VAL A 292 14.18 9.01 -4.89
N ASP A 293 13.67 9.51 -3.77
CA ASP A 293 14.46 9.71 -2.55
C ASP A 293 14.44 8.45 -1.67
N MET A 294 15.60 7.90 -1.36
CA MET A 294 15.75 6.71 -0.52
C MET A 294 16.01 7.02 0.96
N SER A 295 15.83 8.28 1.40
CA SER A 295 16.09 8.67 2.79
C SER A 295 15.22 7.88 3.78
N VAL A 296 15.83 7.38 4.85
CA VAL A 296 15.14 6.59 5.88
C VAL A 296 15.12 7.40 7.18
N THR A 297 13.95 7.56 7.78
CA THR A 297 13.79 8.18 9.11
C THR A 297 13.41 7.11 10.12
N ALA A 298 14.20 6.98 11.19
CA ALA A 298 13.92 6.15 12.35
C ALA A 298 14.35 6.92 13.62
N ASP A 299 13.51 6.92 14.67
CA ASP A 299 13.80 7.54 15.97
C ASP A 299 14.37 8.97 15.90
N ASP A 300 13.69 9.85 15.15
CA ASP A 300 14.09 11.25 14.90
C ASP A 300 15.45 11.43 14.21
N GLN A 301 16.04 10.37 13.68
CA GLN A 301 17.23 10.39 12.86
C GLN A 301 16.88 10.09 11.40
N THR A 302 17.17 11.04 10.52
CA THR A 302 17.06 10.85 9.08
C THR A 302 18.43 10.50 8.50
N ILE A 303 18.53 9.28 7.97
CA ILE A 303 19.62 8.86 7.09
C ILE A 303 19.27 9.37 5.71
N ALA A 304 19.85 10.51 5.33
CA ALA A 304 19.61 11.13 4.03
C ALA A 304 20.18 10.27 2.89
N ASP A 305 19.44 10.21 1.79
CA ASP A 305 19.90 9.66 0.52
C ASP A 305 21.00 10.57 -0.06
N ALA A 306 22.24 10.07 -0.03
CA ALA A 306 23.41 10.77 -0.51
C ALA A 306 23.68 10.57 -2.01
N SER A 307 22.88 9.74 -2.70
CA SER A 307 23.07 9.40 -4.10
C SER A 307 22.73 10.56 -5.06
N ASP A 308 23.25 10.52 -6.29
CA ASP A 308 22.77 11.38 -7.37
C ASP A 308 21.35 10.99 -7.81
N LYS A 309 20.37 11.65 -7.20
CA LYS A 309 18.94 11.50 -7.48
C LYS A 309 18.54 11.94 -8.89
N LYS A 310 19.41 12.55 -9.70
CA LYS A 310 19.09 12.90 -11.09
C LYS A 310 19.24 11.73 -12.06
N GLN A 311 19.76 10.61 -11.57
CA GLN A 311 20.04 9.42 -12.35
C GLN A 311 19.31 8.22 -11.77
N ASP A 312 19.05 7.26 -12.65
CA ASP A 312 18.66 5.91 -12.24
C ASP A 312 19.81 5.28 -11.45
N ARG A 313 19.45 4.54 -10.41
CA ARG A 313 20.40 3.95 -9.46
C ARG A 313 20.06 2.49 -9.24
N ILE A 314 21.10 1.68 -9.06
CA ILE A 314 20.97 0.33 -8.50
C ILE A 314 21.69 0.30 -7.16
N LEU A 315 21.09 -0.33 -6.15
CA LEU A 315 21.71 -0.58 -4.85
C LEU A 315 21.66 -2.06 -4.52
N ILE A 316 22.80 -2.67 -4.20
CA ILE A 316 22.87 -4.03 -3.64
C ILE A 316 23.21 -3.90 -2.16
N THR A 317 22.38 -4.48 -1.29
CA THR A 317 22.61 -4.35 0.15
C THR A 317 22.00 -5.46 1.01
N GLN A 318 22.59 -5.70 2.18
CA GLN A 318 22.02 -6.52 3.26
C GLN A 318 21.27 -5.69 4.31
N SER A 319 21.47 -4.37 4.33
CA SER A 319 20.79 -3.40 5.20
C SER A 319 20.71 -2.06 4.47
N VAL A 320 19.60 -1.33 4.52
CA VAL A 320 19.44 -0.10 3.71
C VAL A 320 20.45 0.97 4.15
N VAL A 321 21.56 1.10 3.41
CA VAL A 321 22.64 2.08 3.63
C VAL A 321 22.61 3.07 2.46
N VAL A 322 21.97 4.21 2.69
CA VAL A 322 21.70 5.23 1.64
C VAL A 322 22.52 6.51 1.81
N ASN A 323 23.23 6.66 2.93
CA ASN A 323 24.07 7.82 3.24
C ASN A 323 25.47 7.77 2.61
N ASN A 324 25.78 6.75 1.80
CA ASN A 324 27.05 6.63 1.12
C ASN A 324 26.83 6.58 -0.41
N PRO A 325 27.18 7.62 -1.18
CA PRO A 325 26.96 7.62 -2.63
C PRO A 325 27.77 6.53 -3.35
N GLU A 326 28.91 6.12 -2.80
CA GLU A 326 29.84 5.16 -3.43
C GLU A 326 29.28 3.74 -3.56
N VAL A 327 28.17 3.43 -2.87
CA VAL A 327 27.53 2.11 -2.96
C VAL A 327 26.44 2.03 -4.02
N PHE A 328 26.01 3.17 -4.56
CA PHE A 328 25.04 3.22 -5.65
C PHE A 328 25.76 2.98 -6.97
N TYR A 329 25.16 2.14 -7.80
CA TYR A 329 25.60 1.90 -9.16
C TYR A 329 24.86 2.84 -10.10
N TYR A 330 25.60 3.43 -11.02
CA TYR A 330 25.11 4.30 -12.08
C TYR A 330 25.47 3.69 -13.43
N ARG A 331 24.66 3.99 -14.45
CA ARG A 331 24.92 3.54 -15.82
C ARG A 331 26.20 4.20 -16.34
N GLU A 332 27.07 3.42 -16.98
CA GLU A 332 28.25 3.93 -17.71
C GLU A 332 27.88 4.46 -19.10
#